data_AF-A0A819E7F5-F1
#
_entry.id   AF-A0A819E7F5-F1
#
_cell.length_a   1.000
_cell.length_b   1.000
_cell.length_c   1.000
_cell.angle_alpha   90.00
_cell.angle_beta   90.00
_cell.angle_gamma   90.00
#
_symmetry.space_group_name_H-M   'P 1'
#
loop_
_entity.id
_entity.type
_entity.pdbx_description
1 polymer ?
#
loop_
_entity_poly.entity_id
_entity_poly.type
_entity_poly.pdbx_seq_one_letter_code
_entity_poly.pdbx_strand_id
1 'polypeptide(L)'
;MTETLLTTNTPPSTTIVHINVKQECPVQYVTVYNDRAEVTRLLRYHFDNEGTYDLVLQGLSPSADLTSFHVSGGTGKACTILEVSYQTRYEDSSISLSDTTPLDQLQTQLDVIQADIYEHAQELDRLKKQRTWLDGRASKLMNQEGPLSTSDFETMEQFLNFYHKMLSKIDKETTQEQRQLKELNSRCNVFTAKINEHGSQATTNRRIEQREVTITVHVASSKTDVALEVSYLISNCSWSASYDIRVNSGEGMQPKTQLTYYGIIVNKSQENWSDTQFSLSTATPSLGGAAPKLATLKVNCRQHHGVPERFMKSSADGIYTIGASFNRASRKLSNVREQTSLTSSAHSYNDDEDMSQSVVNVLGSKAEMSFSSTSFTIPRRSTIDADGKPHKLTIGVLDLVSTFSYTIVPKLSLHAYLKASTLNTSDKYLLAGPASIFMNNNFVTHSSIDNVCIGDTFDLPLGIDSSIKIEYKPVKKTSDTQGIISKVHLKTVRHETHITNTKTNEVIVFVYDQVPLSSDEKIKVNLIQPDLRRKDNNLHNTIITLKDTNNLEWKCVLPSRGECRLPFEYTIEWPFDKQVDFQEEL
;
A
#
# COMPACT_ATOMS: atom_id res chain seq x y z
N MET A 1 -71.32 20.95 -45.28
CA MET A 1 -70.25 21.76 -44.67
C MET A 1 -70.05 21.22 -43.27
N THR A 2 -68.85 20.73 -42.99
CA THR A 2 -68.46 20.13 -41.70
C THR A 2 -66.97 20.39 -41.55
N GLU A 3 -66.62 21.46 -40.83
CA GLU A 3 -65.23 21.82 -40.58
C GLU A 3 -64.66 20.88 -39.52
N THR A 4 -63.60 20.15 -39.87
CA THR A 4 -62.87 19.31 -38.91
C THR A 4 -61.82 20.19 -38.23
N LEU A 5 -62.12 20.66 -37.02
CA LEU A 5 -61.18 21.41 -36.20
C LEU A 5 -59.95 20.55 -35.89
N LEU A 6 -58.81 20.90 -36.49
CA LEU A 6 -57.51 20.39 -36.06
C LEU A 6 -57.19 20.99 -34.69
N THR A 7 -57.32 20.20 -33.63
CA THR A 7 -56.79 20.54 -32.32
C THR A 7 -55.26 20.51 -32.39
N THR A 8 -54.65 21.69 -32.52
CA THR A 8 -53.19 21.86 -32.38
C THR A 8 -52.79 21.44 -30.99
N ASN A 9 -52.22 20.24 -30.88
CA ASN A 9 -51.86 19.64 -29.61
C ASN A 9 -50.54 20.26 -29.11
N THR A 10 -50.63 21.49 -28.59
CA THR A 10 -49.51 22.22 -27.99
C THR A 10 -48.91 21.35 -26.88
N PRO A 11 -47.58 21.11 -26.85
CA PRO A 11 -46.97 20.38 -25.74
C PRO A 11 -47.23 21.13 -24.42
N PRO A 12 -47.38 20.43 -23.28
CA PRO A 12 -47.60 21.07 -22.00
C PRO A 12 -46.47 22.06 -21.70
N SER A 13 -46.84 23.25 -21.24
CA SER A 13 -45.90 24.33 -20.94
C SER A 13 -45.16 24.05 -19.63
N THR A 14 -44.08 23.27 -19.71
CA THR A 14 -43.19 22.98 -18.58
C THR A 14 -42.55 24.27 -18.06
N THR A 15 -42.55 24.46 -16.74
CA THR A 15 -41.94 25.64 -16.10
C THR A 15 -40.47 25.37 -15.77
N ILE A 16 -39.56 26.06 -16.44
CA ILE A 16 -38.11 25.91 -16.21
C ILE A 16 -37.69 26.69 -14.96
N VAL A 17 -36.94 26.04 -14.07
CA VAL A 17 -36.38 26.60 -12.84
C VAL A 17 -34.86 26.33 -12.84
N HIS A 18 -34.05 27.38 -12.94
CA HIS A 18 -32.59 27.25 -12.82
C HIS A 18 -32.17 27.27 -11.34
N ILE A 19 -31.31 26.33 -10.95
CA ILE A 19 -30.86 26.12 -9.56
C ILE A 19 -29.34 26.08 -9.53
N ASN A 20 -28.72 26.99 -8.78
CA ASN A 20 -27.27 27.02 -8.58
C ASN A 20 -26.88 26.09 -7.43
N VAL A 21 -26.29 24.94 -7.76
CA VAL A 21 -25.96 23.91 -6.77
C VAL A 21 -24.98 24.38 -5.70
N LYS A 22 -24.18 25.43 -5.96
CA LYS A 22 -23.23 25.98 -4.98
C LYS A 22 -23.89 26.87 -3.92
N GLN A 23 -25.15 27.26 -4.11
CA GLN A 23 -25.88 28.17 -3.22
C GLN A 23 -27.17 27.56 -2.68
N GLU A 24 -27.92 26.84 -3.52
CA GLU A 24 -29.32 26.45 -3.24
C GLU A 24 -29.50 24.95 -2.98
N CYS A 25 -28.53 24.12 -3.35
CA CYS A 25 -28.58 22.66 -3.21
C CYS A 25 -27.32 22.13 -2.50
N PRO A 26 -27.12 22.45 -1.20
CA PRO A 26 -25.89 22.12 -0.48
C PRO A 26 -25.65 20.61 -0.37
N VAL A 27 -24.37 20.23 -0.42
CA VAL A 27 -23.90 18.87 -0.12
C VAL A 27 -24.26 18.53 1.34
N GLN A 28 -24.82 17.34 1.56
CA GLN A 28 -25.21 16.86 2.89
C GLN A 28 -24.40 15.63 3.31
N TYR A 29 -24.23 14.67 2.40
CA TYR A 29 -23.48 13.45 2.65
C TYR A 29 -22.46 13.23 1.53
N VAL A 30 -21.28 12.71 1.89
CA VAL A 30 -20.26 12.28 0.94
C VAL A 30 -19.68 10.94 1.37
N THR A 31 -19.78 9.92 0.51
CA THR A 31 -19.08 8.64 0.67
C THR A 31 -17.81 8.67 -0.16
N VAL A 32 -16.65 8.82 0.48
CA VAL A 32 -15.35 8.79 -0.22
C VAL A 32 -14.91 7.34 -0.40
N TYR A 33 -14.46 6.99 -1.59
CA TYR A 33 -13.85 5.70 -1.95
C TYR A 33 -12.35 5.90 -2.26
N ASN A 34 -11.66 4.82 -2.59
CA ASN A 34 -10.21 4.85 -2.86
C ASN A 34 -9.83 5.65 -4.14
N ASP A 35 -10.78 5.91 -5.06
CA ASP A 35 -10.52 6.55 -6.37
C ASP A 35 -11.52 7.66 -6.78
N ARG A 36 -12.62 7.83 -6.03
CA ARG A 36 -13.73 8.76 -6.29
C ARG A 36 -14.50 9.03 -5.00
N ALA A 37 -15.54 9.86 -5.06
CA ALA A 37 -16.57 9.92 -4.03
C ALA A 37 -17.98 9.87 -4.64
N GLU A 38 -18.95 9.43 -3.86
CA GLU A 38 -20.38 9.69 -4.08
C GLU A 38 -20.76 10.94 -3.28
N VAL A 39 -21.39 11.90 -3.95
CA VAL A 39 -21.82 13.19 -3.38
C VAL A 39 -23.34 13.23 -3.38
N THR A 40 -23.94 13.40 -2.21
CA THR A 40 -25.39 13.52 -2.03
C THR A 40 -25.75 14.93 -1.60
N ARG A 41 -26.52 15.61 -2.44
CA ARG A 41 -27.10 16.94 -2.19
C ARG A 41 -28.58 16.82 -1.85
N LEU A 42 -29.07 17.76 -1.05
CA LEU A 42 -30.49 17.86 -0.72
C LEU A 42 -31.08 19.14 -1.32
N LEU A 43 -31.80 18.99 -2.42
CA LEU A 43 -32.58 20.06 -3.01
C LEU A 43 -33.89 20.22 -2.24
N ARG A 44 -34.22 21.46 -1.85
CA ARG A 44 -35.52 21.82 -1.28
C ARG A 44 -36.12 22.92 -2.14
N TYR A 45 -37.34 22.72 -2.62
CA TYR A 45 -38.03 23.69 -3.48
C TYR A 45 -39.52 23.77 -3.13
N HIS A 46 -40.08 24.98 -3.19
CA HIS A 46 -41.50 25.23 -2.95
C HIS A 46 -42.22 25.44 -4.29
N PHE A 47 -43.22 24.61 -4.56
CA PHE A 47 -44.03 24.72 -5.78
C PHE A 47 -45.37 25.39 -5.48
N ASP A 48 -45.52 26.65 -5.90
CA ASP A 48 -46.79 27.39 -5.74
C ASP A 48 -47.98 26.72 -6.44
N ASN A 49 -47.76 26.14 -7.62
CA ASN A 49 -48.81 25.61 -8.51
C ASN A 49 -48.60 24.13 -8.84
N GLU A 50 -49.66 23.49 -9.33
CA GLU A 50 -49.60 22.16 -9.95
C GLU A 50 -49.12 22.24 -11.41
N GLY A 51 -48.52 21.16 -11.90
CA GLY A 51 -48.00 21.05 -13.28
C GLY A 51 -46.61 20.45 -13.39
N THR A 52 -46.03 20.50 -14.58
CA THR A 52 -44.68 19.99 -14.86
C THR A 52 -43.63 21.10 -14.73
N TYR A 53 -42.52 20.79 -14.09
CA TYR A 53 -41.39 21.68 -13.86
C TYR A 53 -40.07 21.01 -14.30
N ASP A 54 -39.19 21.78 -14.94
CA ASP A 54 -37.82 21.36 -15.30
C ASP A 54 -36.83 22.04 -14.35
N LEU A 55 -36.27 21.26 -13.42
CA LEU A 55 -35.30 21.74 -12.43
C LEU A 55 -33.88 21.61 -12.99
N VAL A 56 -33.33 22.71 -13.51
CA VAL A 56 -32.02 22.74 -14.20
C VAL A 56 -30.92 23.05 -13.19
N LEU A 57 -30.20 22.01 -12.77
CA LEU A 57 -29.05 22.11 -11.88
C LEU A 57 -27.83 22.66 -12.61
N GLN A 58 -27.35 23.83 -12.19
CA GLN A 58 -26.22 24.54 -12.77
C GLN A 58 -25.08 24.71 -11.76
N GLY A 59 -23.84 24.83 -12.26
CA GLY A 59 -22.65 25.02 -11.45
C GLY A 59 -22.04 23.73 -10.87
N LEU A 60 -22.43 22.57 -11.41
CA LEU A 60 -21.82 21.26 -11.12
C LEU A 60 -20.32 21.23 -11.48
N SER A 61 -19.56 20.36 -10.82
CA SER A 61 -18.12 20.23 -11.08
C SER A 61 -17.80 19.54 -12.42
N PRO A 62 -16.74 19.98 -13.14
CA PRO A 62 -16.13 19.23 -14.25
C PRO A 62 -15.55 17.85 -13.87
N SER A 63 -15.52 17.47 -12.59
CA SER A 63 -15.18 16.12 -12.12
C SER A 63 -16.39 15.22 -11.91
N ALA A 64 -17.63 15.73 -11.97
CA ALA A 64 -18.86 14.99 -11.72
C ALA A 64 -19.30 14.16 -12.94
N ASP A 65 -19.55 12.87 -12.75
CA ASP A 65 -19.96 11.95 -13.80
C ASP A 65 -21.47 12.08 -14.08
N LEU A 66 -21.81 12.73 -15.20
CA LEU A 66 -23.19 12.95 -15.64
C LEU A 66 -24.00 11.64 -15.80
N THR A 67 -23.34 10.52 -16.09
CA THR A 67 -24.02 9.22 -16.27
C THR A 67 -24.38 8.54 -14.93
N SER A 68 -23.85 9.06 -13.82
CA SER A 68 -24.03 8.51 -12.47
C SER A 68 -25.13 9.19 -11.65
N PHE A 69 -25.82 10.20 -12.21
CA PHE A 69 -26.84 10.95 -11.47
C PHE A 69 -28.05 10.10 -11.14
N HIS A 70 -28.32 9.94 -9.85
CA HIS A 70 -29.53 9.36 -9.31
C HIS A 70 -30.30 10.42 -8.52
N VAL A 71 -31.62 10.50 -8.76
CA VAL A 71 -32.51 11.41 -8.03
C VAL A 71 -33.59 10.58 -7.34
N SER A 72 -33.75 10.81 -6.05
CA SER A 72 -34.78 10.19 -5.22
C SER A 72 -35.47 11.23 -4.33
N GLY A 73 -36.35 10.80 -3.43
CA GLY A 73 -37.21 11.71 -2.66
C GLY A 73 -38.45 12.14 -3.44
N GLY A 74 -39.16 13.15 -2.94
CA GLY A 74 -40.47 13.60 -3.45
C GLY A 74 -41.62 12.59 -3.29
N THR A 75 -41.36 11.35 -2.86
CA THR A 75 -42.28 10.19 -2.86
C THR A 75 -43.47 10.32 -1.88
N GLY A 76 -44.43 11.15 -2.27
CA GLY A 76 -45.80 11.19 -1.76
C GLY A 76 -46.75 11.45 -2.93
N LYS A 77 -48.05 11.66 -2.67
CA LYS A 77 -49.04 11.95 -3.73
C LYS A 77 -48.84 13.30 -4.45
N ALA A 78 -47.85 14.09 -4.07
CA ALA A 78 -47.70 15.49 -4.49
C ALA A 78 -46.59 15.75 -5.53
N CYS A 79 -45.60 14.86 -5.69
CA CYS A 79 -44.52 15.03 -6.65
C CYS A 79 -44.03 13.69 -7.23
N THR A 80 -43.88 13.63 -8.55
CA THR A 80 -43.36 12.47 -9.28
C THR A 80 -42.21 12.90 -10.19
N ILE A 81 -41.05 12.24 -10.09
CA ILE A 81 -39.94 12.41 -11.03
C ILE A 81 -40.32 11.72 -12.35
N LEU A 82 -40.26 12.44 -13.47
CA LEU A 82 -40.58 11.92 -14.81
C LEU A 82 -39.31 11.55 -15.59
N GLU A 83 -38.33 12.45 -15.60
CA GLU A 83 -37.09 12.30 -16.38
C GLU A 83 -35.92 12.96 -15.64
N VAL A 84 -34.72 12.41 -15.84
CA VAL A 84 -33.44 13.06 -15.49
C VAL A 84 -32.57 13.04 -16.73
N SER A 85 -32.36 14.21 -17.33
CA SER A 85 -31.52 14.39 -18.52
C SER A 85 -30.30 15.24 -18.18
N TYR A 86 -29.24 15.13 -18.98
CA TYR A 86 -27.96 15.79 -18.72
C TYR A 86 -27.29 16.28 -19.99
N GLN A 87 -26.63 17.43 -19.91
CA GLN A 87 -25.90 18.03 -21.04
C GLN A 87 -24.59 18.69 -20.60
N THR A 88 -23.59 18.64 -21.48
CA THR A 88 -22.36 19.42 -21.36
C THR A 88 -22.42 20.55 -22.38
N ARG A 89 -22.60 21.77 -21.88
CA ARG A 89 -22.48 23.01 -22.66
C ARG A 89 -21.02 23.48 -22.62
N TYR A 90 -20.54 23.95 -23.76
CA TYR A 90 -19.23 24.59 -23.88
C TYR A 90 -19.44 26.09 -24.09
N GLU A 91 -18.91 26.92 -23.21
CA GLU A 91 -18.93 28.38 -23.36
C GLU A 91 -17.51 28.88 -23.63
N ASP A 92 -17.28 29.51 -24.79
CA ASP A 92 -15.97 30.06 -25.16
C ASP A 92 -15.72 31.33 -24.33
N SER A 93 -14.78 31.28 -23.37
CA SER A 93 -14.53 32.39 -22.45
C SER A 93 -13.74 33.52 -23.13
N SER A 94 -14.45 34.54 -23.63
CA SER A 94 -13.88 35.73 -24.28
C SER A 94 -13.24 36.72 -23.29
N ILE A 95 -12.26 36.25 -22.52
CA ILE A 95 -11.43 37.08 -21.64
C ILE A 95 -10.45 37.89 -22.51
N SER A 96 -10.48 39.22 -22.37
CA SER A 96 -9.60 40.13 -23.10
C SER A 96 -8.13 39.93 -22.73
N LEU A 97 -7.28 39.75 -23.75
CA LEU A 97 -5.82 39.69 -23.62
C LEU A 97 -5.25 41.09 -23.31
N SER A 98 -5.18 41.48 -22.04
CA SER A 98 -4.59 42.78 -21.61
C SER A 98 -3.37 42.69 -20.69
N ASP A 99 -3.23 41.66 -19.85
CA ASP A 99 -2.22 41.62 -18.77
C ASP A 99 -1.46 40.28 -18.68
N THR A 100 -0.69 39.92 -19.72
CA THR A 100 0.27 38.79 -19.64
C THR A 100 1.58 39.16 -18.94
N THR A 101 1.86 40.47 -18.81
CA THR A 101 3.11 41.03 -18.28
C THR A 101 3.57 40.48 -16.92
N PRO A 102 2.71 40.12 -15.95
CA PRO A 102 3.16 39.48 -14.71
C PRO A 102 3.61 38.03 -14.91
N LEU A 103 2.96 37.28 -15.82
CA LEU A 103 3.25 35.87 -16.05
C LEU A 103 4.59 35.70 -16.78
N ASP A 104 4.83 36.50 -17.83
CA ASP A 104 6.09 36.48 -18.59
C ASP A 104 7.30 36.82 -17.69
N GLN A 105 7.12 37.72 -16.71
CA GLN A 105 8.14 38.05 -15.71
C GLN A 105 8.40 36.90 -14.73
N LEU A 106 7.36 36.22 -14.25
CA LEU A 106 7.51 35.04 -13.38
C LEU A 106 8.18 33.88 -14.12
N GLN A 107 7.79 33.65 -15.38
CA GLN A 107 8.38 32.63 -16.26
C GLN A 107 9.88 32.88 -16.43
N THR A 108 10.26 34.11 -16.78
CA THR A 108 11.67 34.53 -16.95
C THR A 108 12.47 34.35 -15.64
N GLN A 109 11.88 34.63 -14.48
CA GLN A 109 12.55 34.42 -13.17
C GLN A 109 12.70 32.93 -12.82
N LEU A 110 11.77 32.07 -13.24
CA LEU A 110 11.88 30.63 -13.08
C LEU A 110 12.98 30.05 -13.99
N ASP A 111 13.07 30.48 -15.25
CA ASP A 111 14.11 30.03 -16.19
C ASP A 111 15.52 30.35 -15.68
N VAL A 112 15.73 31.55 -15.11
CA VAL A 112 16.99 31.94 -14.45
C VAL A 112 17.30 31.03 -13.26
N ILE A 113 16.34 30.78 -12.38
CA ILE A 113 16.53 29.89 -11.22
C ILE A 113 16.84 28.44 -11.66
N GLN A 114 16.29 27.98 -12.78
CA GLN A 114 16.62 26.67 -13.34
C GLN A 114 18.05 26.61 -13.93
N ALA A 115 18.52 27.71 -14.53
CA ALA A 115 19.91 27.84 -14.95
C ALA A 115 20.87 27.82 -13.75
N ASP A 116 20.58 28.58 -12.69
CA ASP A 116 21.36 28.58 -11.43
C ASP A 116 21.45 27.15 -10.85
N ILE A 117 20.31 26.44 -10.76
CA ILE A 117 20.24 25.04 -10.29
C ILE A 117 21.13 24.13 -11.15
N TYR A 118 21.13 24.31 -12.47
CA TYR A 118 21.95 23.51 -13.37
C TYR A 118 23.46 23.78 -13.19
N GLU A 119 23.87 25.03 -12.99
CA GLU A 119 25.28 25.38 -12.74
C GLU A 119 25.79 24.81 -11.41
N HIS A 120 25.07 25.02 -10.30
CA HIS A 120 25.44 24.44 -9.00
C HIS A 120 25.44 22.90 -9.02
N ALA A 121 24.57 22.27 -9.82
CA ALA A 121 24.58 20.81 -10.01
C ALA A 121 25.81 20.33 -10.81
N GLN A 122 26.30 21.10 -11.78
CA GLN A 122 27.58 20.80 -12.44
C GLN A 122 28.76 20.92 -11.48
N GLU A 123 28.79 21.93 -10.61
CA GLU A 123 29.92 22.10 -9.68
C GLU A 123 29.99 20.97 -8.64
N LEU A 124 28.85 20.47 -8.15
CA LEU A 124 28.82 19.26 -7.34
C LEU A 124 29.40 18.02 -8.06
N ASP A 125 29.15 17.86 -9.35
CA ASP A 125 29.72 16.76 -10.13
C ASP A 125 31.24 16.94 -10.36
N ARG A 126 31.73 18.17 -10.55
CA ARG A 126 33.17 18.49 -10.59
C ARG A 126 33.86 18.18 -9.27
N LEU A 127 33.30 18.64 -8.14
CA LEU A 127 33.79 18.37 -6.79
C LEU A 127 33.80 16.87 -6.47
N LYS A 128 32.74 16.15 -6.86
CA LYS A 128 32.65 14.68 -6.74
C LYS A 128 33.76 13.98 -7.53
N LYS A 129 33.97 14.36 -8.80
CA LYS A 129 35.05 13.80 -9.64
C LYS A 129 36.43 14.08 -9.06
N GLN A 130 36.65 15.29 -8.51
CA GLN A 130 37.89 15.65 -7.83
C GLN A 130 38.13 14.81 -6.56
N ARG A 131 37.08 14.54 -5.77
CA ARG A 131 37.14 13.62 -4.63
C ARG A 131 37.53 12.21 -5.07
N THR A 132 36.82 11.64 -6.03
CA THR A 132 37.11 10.28 -6.55
C THR A 132 38.53 10.15 -7.12
N TRP A 133 39.07 11.23 -7.72
CA TRP A 133 40.47 11.26 -8.16
C TRP A 133 41.46 11.27 -6.98
N LEU A 134 41.18 12.01 -5.91
CA LEU A 134 42.00 12.01 -4.68
C LEU A 134 41.95 10.64 -4.00
N ASP A 135 40.76 10.09 -3.77
CA ASP A 135 40.56 8.77 -3.16
C ASP A 135 41.27 7.67 -3.98
N GLY A 136 41.14 7.74 -5.32
CA GLY A 136 41.80 6.85 -6.27
C GLY A 136 43.32 7.04 -6.39
N ARG A 137 43.89 8.13 -5.87
CA ARG A 137 45.33 8.35 -5.75
C ARG A 137 45.87 7.92 -4.38
N ALA A 138 45.13 8.20 -3.31
CA ALA A 138 45.49 7.76 -1.95
C ALA A 138 45.49 6.23 -1.83
N SER A 139 44.44 5.56 -2.33
CA SER A 139 44.38 4.08 -2.37
C SER A 139 45.54 3.45 -3.15
N LYS A 140 45.96 4.04 -4.28
CA LYS A 140 47.15 3.59 -5.04
C LYS A 140 48.48 3.80 -4.30
N LEU A 141 48.55 4.79 -3.42
CA LEU A 141 49.74 5.06 -2.59
C LEU A 141 49.80 4.12 -1.38
N MET A 142 48.65 3.84 -0.76
CA MET A 142 48.53 2.91 0.38
C MET A 142 48.75 1.44 -0.02
N ASN A 143 48.49 1.08 -1.27
CA ASN A 143 48.59 -0.29 -1.78
C ASN A 143 49.92 -0.57 -2.52
N GLN A 144 51.02 0.13 -2.20
CA GLN A 144 52.34 -0.17 -2.76
C GLN A 144 53.07 -1.22 -1.91
N GLU A 145 53.36 -2.38 -2.50
CA GLU A 145 54.16 -3.43 -1.86
C GLU A 145 55.66 -3.21 -2.10
N GLY A 146 56.42 -2.94 -1.04
CA GLY A 146 57.88 -2.78 -1.10
C GLY A 146 58.50 -2.37 0.24
N PRO A 147 59.84 -2.47 0.39
CA PRO A 147 60.55 -2.02 1.58
C PRO A 147 60.64 -0.49 1.62
N LEU A 148 59.91 0.14 2.55
CA LEU A 148 59.85 1.60 2.71
C LEU A 148 61.18 2.19 3.24
N SER A 149 61.67 3.24 2.59
CA SER A 149 62.79 4.07 3.05
C SER A 149 62.31 5.25 3.92
N THR A 150 63.22 5.89 4.66
CA THR A 150 62.91 7.10 5.44
C THR A 150 62.44 8.27 4.57
N SER A 151 62.90 8.38 3.32
CA SER A 151 62.40 9.35 2.34
C SER A 151 60.97 9.08 1.87
N ASP A 152 60.52 7.82 1.90
CA ASP A 152 59.13 7.47 1.56
C ASP A 152 58.17 7.87 2.68
N PHE A 153 58.60 7.84 3.94
CA PHE A 153 57.81 8.33 5.07
C PHE A 153 57.61 9.85 5.05
N GLU A 154 58.65 10.64 4.72
CA GLU A 154 58.52 12.10 4.62
C GLU A 154 57.60 12.51 3.46
N THR A 155 57.73 11.87 2.30
CA THR A 155 56.86 12.14 1.14
C THR A 155 55.43 11.63 1.34
N MET A 156 55.23 10.55 2.09
CA MET A 156 53.93 10.08 2.58
C MET A 156 53.27 11.13 3.49
N GLU A 157 53.99 11.68 4.48
CA GLU A 157 53.45 12.72 5.37
C GLU A 157 53.04 13.99 4.61
N GLN A 158 53.88 14.44 3.67
CA GLN A 158 53.55 15.58 2.80
C GLN A 158 52.30 15.31 1.96
N PHE A 159 52.15 14.10 1.40
CA PHE A 159 50.94 13.71 0.66
C PHE A 159 49.70 13.66 1.56
N LEU A 160 49.79 13.06 2.75
CA LEU A 160 48.65 12.95 3.68
C LEU A 160 48.17 14.33 4.14
N ASN A 161 49.09 15.26 4.43
CA ASN A 161 48.75 16.64 4.76
C ASN A 161 48.10 17.38 3.58
N PHE A 162 48.60 17.20 2.36
CA PHE A 162 47.96 17.73 1.15
C PHE A 162 46.55 17.14 0.93
N TYR A 163 46.41 15.82 1.04
CA TYR A 163 45.17 15.07 0.86
C TYR A 163 44.10 15.51 1.86
N HIS A 164 44.44 15.60 3.15
CA HIS A 164 43.54 16.10 4.20
C HIS A 164 43.11 17.55 3.93
N LYS A 165 44.04 18.43 3.55
CA LYS A 165 43.74 19.83 3.22
C LYS A 165 42.82 19.96 2.01
N MET A 166 43.01 19.13 0.99
CA MET A 166 42.18 19.12 -0.22
C MET A 166 40.79 18.52 0.03
N LEU A 167 40.67 17.43 0.79
CA LEU A 167 39.37 16.89 1.22
C LEU A 167 38.60 17.93 2.07
N SER A 168 39.24 18.53 3.06
CA SER A 168 38.61 19.58 3.90
C SER A 168 38.15 20.80 3.09
N LYS A 169 38.78 21.09 1.94
CA LYS A 169 38.31 22.10 0.98
C LYS A 169 37.06 21.60 0.23
N ILE A 170 37.15 20.43 -0.41
CA ILE A 170 36.08 19.83 -1.21
C ILE A 170 34.83 19.57 -0.38
N ASP A 171 34.95 19.10 0.87
CA ASP A 171 33.81 18.86 1.76
C ASP A 171 33.07 20.17 2.11
N LYS A 172 33.80 21.28 2.31
CA LYS A 172 33.20 22.60 2.56
C LYS A 172 32.49 23.14 1.31
N GLU A 173 33.15 23.06 0.16
CA GLU A 173 32.57 23.50 -1.12
C GLU A 173 31.33 22.65 -1.46
N THR A 174 31.41 21.32 -1.33
CA THR A 174 30.27 20.39 -1.50
C THR A 174 29.09 20.76 -0.57
N THR A 175 29.37 21.09 0.69
CA THR A 175 28.33 21.49 1.66
C THR A 175 27.69 22.84 1.30
N GLN A 176 28.48 23.77 0.76
CA GLN A 176 28.00 25.08 0.29
C GLN A 176 27.09 24.92 -0.95
N GLU A 177 27.53 24.17 -1.96
CA GLU A 177 26.77 23.95 -3.19
C GLU A 177 25.47 23.17 -2.93
N GLN A 178 25.48 22.17 -2.05
CA GLN A 178 24.27 21.49 -1.59
C GLN A 178 23.28 22.44 -0.89
N ARG A 179 23.79 23.43 -0.14
CA ARG A 179 22.95 24.45 0.52
C ARG A 179 22.31 25.39 -0.52
N GLN A 180 23.08 25.87 -1.50
CA GLN A 180 22.56 26.71 -2.58
C GLN A 180 21.48 25.98 -3.38
N LEU A 181 21.74 24.73 -3.79
CA LEU A 181 20.75 23.90 -4.48
C LEU A 181 19.47 23.72 -3.66
N LYS A 182 19.54 23.51 -2.34
CA LYS A 182 18.35 23.38 -1.50
C LYS A 182 17.52 24.67 -1.45
N GLU A 183 18.18 25.82 -1.38
CA GLU A 183 17.54 27.13 -1.37
C GLU A 183 16.92 27.47 -2.74
N LEU A 184 17.65 27.25 -3.83
CA LEU A 184 17.16 27.47 -5.19
C LEU A 184 16.01 26.54 -5.56
N ASN A 185 16.05 25.26 -5.20
CA ASN A 185 14.91 24.35 -5.40
C ASN A 185 13.69 24.79 -4.61
N SER A 186 13.88 25.31 -3.39
CA SER A 186 12.79 25.86 -2.58
C SER A 186 12.19 27.14 -3.20
N ARG A 187 13.03 28.02 -3.75
CA ARG A 187 12.60 29.18 -4.55
C ARG A 187 11.86 28.73 -5.83
N CYS A 188 12.40 27.78 -6.57
CA CYS A 188 11.78 27.22 -7.78
C CYS A 188 10.38 26.67 -7.48
N ASN A 189 10.20 25.91 -6.40
CA ASN A 189 8.89 25.42 -5.98
C ASN A 189 7.88 26.55 -5.68
N VAL A 190 8.33 27.65 -5.07
CA VAL A 190 7.48 28.83 -4.82
C VAL A 190 7.13 29.57 -6.12
N PHE A 191 8.07 29.71 -7.06
CA PHE A 191 7.77 30.32 -8.37
C PHE A 191 6.87 29.42 -9.23
N THR A 192 7.08 28.11 -9.25
CA THR A 192 6.18 27.14 -9.89
C THR A 192 4.78 27.20 -9.27
N ALA A 193 4.65 27.33 -7.95
CA ALA A 193 3.35 27.52 -7.30
C ALA A 193 2.64 28.80 -7.76
N LYS A 194 3.35 29.94 -7.81
CA LYS A 194 2.82 31.22 -8.33
C LYS A 194 2.46 31.17 -9.82
N ILE A 195 3.23 30.46 -10.63
CA ILE A 195 2.95 30.27 -12.06
C ILE A 195 1.74 29.36 -12.25
N ASN A 196 1.53 28.36 -11.40
CA ASN A 196 0.29 27.58 -11.41
C ASN A 196 -0.92 28.42 -10.95
N GLU A 197 -0.73 29.28 -9.93
CA GLU A 197 -1.75 30.20 -9.42
C GLU A 197 -2.18 31.21 -10.50
N HIS A 198 -1.25 31.99 -11.06
CA HIS A 198 -1.55 32.96 -12.12
C HIS A 198 -1.86 32.32 -13.48
N GLY A 199 -1.20 31.22 -13.84
CA GLY A 199 -1.45 30.49 -15.09
C GLY A 199 -2.84 29.84 -15.13
N SER A 200 -3.41 29.48 -13.97
CA SER A 200 -4.81 29.06 -13.86
C SER A 200 -5.83 30.17 -14.18
N GLN A 201 -5.39 31.44 -14.15
CA GLN A 201 -6.21 32.61 -14.44
C GLN A 201 -5.95 33.17 -15.84
N ALA A 202 -4.71 33.16 -16.31
CA ALA A 202 -4.28 33.85 -17.54
C ALA A 202 -4.15 32.96 -18.79
N THR A 203 -3.83 31.66 -18.65
CA THR A 203 -3.38 30.84 -19.81
C THR A 203 -4.50 29.99 -20.42
N THR A 204 -5.71 29.99 -19.86
CA THR A 204 -6.82 29.17 -20.35
C THR A 204 -7.79 29.94 -21.22
N ASN A 205 -7.54 29.89 -22.54
CA ASN A 205 -8.59 29.91 -23.56
C ASN A 205 -9.41 28.60 -23.48
N ARG A 206 -9.98 28.33 -22.29
CA ARG A 206 -10.81 27.15 -22.02
C ARG A 206 -12.22 27.46 -22.48
N ARG A 207 -12.75 26.57 -23.32
CA ARG A 207 -14.18 26.27 -23.25
C ARG A 207 -14.50 25.89 -21.81
N ILE A 208 -15.34 26.68 -21.15
CA ILE A 208 -15.84 26.35 -19.83
C ILE A 208 -16.85 25.24 -20.04
N GLU A 209 -16.52 24.03 -19.58
CA GLU A 209 -17.46 22.91 -19.49
C GLU A 209 -18.49 23.22 -18.41
N GLN A 210 -19.64 23.73 -18.83
CA GLN A 210 -20.82 23.87 -17.99
C GLN A 210 -21.60 22.56 -18.06
N ARG A 211 -21.62 21.83 -16.95
CA ARG A 211 -22.42 20.62 -16.80
C ARG A 211 -23.76 20.98 -16.18
N GLU A 212 -24.82 20.63 -16.90
CA GLU A 212 -26.21 20.87 -16.50
C GLU A 212 -26.95 19.53 -16.41
N VAL A 213 -27.78 19.39 -15.38
CA VAL A 213 -28.67 18.23 -15.19
C VAL A 213 -30.08 18.76 -14.99
N THR A 214 -31.01 18.34 -15.84
CA THR A 214 -32.42 18.73 -15.79
C THR A 214 -33.23 17.61 -15.19
N ILE A 215 -33.91 17.89 -14.08
CA ILE A 215 -34.81 16.95 -13.40
C ILE A 215 -36.24 17.40 -13.71
N THR A 216 -36.93 16.68 -14.59
CA THR A 216 -38.32 16.95 -14.94
C THR A 216 -39.24 16.30 -13.91
N VAL A 217 -40.02 17.10 -13.19
CA VAL A 217 -40.95 16.65 -12.15
C VAL A 217 -42.38 17.08 -12.43
N HIS A 218 -43.35 16.23 -12.10
CA HIS A 218 -44.77 16.56 -12.10
C HIS A 218 -45.27 16.78 -10.67
N VAL A 219 -45.76 17.99 -10.39
CA VAL A 219 -46.33 18.39 -9.10
C VAL A 219 -47.85 18.31 -9.17
N ALA A 220 -48.44 17.47 -8.32
CA ALA A 220 -49.88 17.14 -8.32
C ALA A 220 -50.68 17.87 -7.22
N SER A 221 -50.11 18.88 -6.58
CA SER A 221 -50.77 19.72 -5.57
C SER A 221 -50.08 21.09 -5.48
N SER A 222 -50.85 22.17 -5.49
CA SER A 222 -50.34 23.52 -5.27
C SER A 222 -49.82 23.73 -3.85
N LYS A 223 -48.84 24.64 -3.69
CA LYS A 223 -48.15 24.99 -2.44
C LYS A 223 -47.49 23.81 -1.74
N THR A 224 -46.77 23.00 -2.52
CA THR A 224 -46.07 21.81 -2.03
C THR A 224 -44.58 22.10 -1.81
N ASP A 225 -44.09 21.90 -0.59
CA ASP A 225 -42.66 21.75 -0.31
C ASP A 225 -42.18 20.36 -0.74
N VAL A 226 -41.18 20.31 -1.63
CA VAL A 226 -40.56 19.06 -2.08
C VAL A 226 -39.09 19.04 -1.66
N ALA A 227 -38.66 17.88 -1.13
CA ALA A 227 -37.26 17.56 -0.93
C ALA A 227 -36.85 16.45 -1.91
N LEU A 228 -35.86 16.72 -2.75
CA LEU A 228 -35.23 15.74 -3.65
C LEU A 228 -33.80 15.49 -3.22
N GLU A 229 -33.42 14.23 -3.15
CA GLU A 229 -32.05 13.80 -2.89
C GLU A 229 -31.35 13.53 -4.22
N VAL A 230 -30.26 14.24 -4.48
CA VAL A 230 -29.51 14.17 -5.74
C VAL A 230 -28.12 13.62 -5.44
N SER A 231 -27.88 12.37 -5.84
CA SER A 231 -26.63 11.64 -5.64
C SER A 231 -25.90 11.45 -6.97
N TYR A 232 -24.58 11.67 -6.99
CA TYR A 232 -23.74 11.44 -8.16
C TYR A 232 -22.30 11.10 -7.77
N LEU A 233 -21.58 10.41 -8.64
CA LEU A 233 -20.16 10.15 -8.48
C LEU A 233 -19.32 11.34 -8.96
N ILE A 234 -18.29 11.67 -8.19
CA ILE A 234 -17.30 12.69 -8.51
C ILE A 234 -15.89 12.10 -8.49
N SER A 235 -15.13 12.38 -9.54
CA SER A 235 -13.74 11.93 -9.70
C SER A 235 -12.74 12.89 -9.03
N ASN A 236 -11.44 12.56 -9.11
CA ASN A 236 -10.33 13.35 -8.56
C ASN A 236 -10.37 13.55 -7.04
N CYS A 237 -10.88 12.57 -6.30
CA CYS A 237 -10.79 12.52 -4.84
C CYS A 237 -10.56 11.08 -4.37
N SER A 238 -9.93 10.91 -3.21
CA SER A 238 -9.62 9.61 -2.63
C SER A 238 -9.46 9.68 -1.12
N TRP A 239 -9.40 8.53 -0.44
CA TRP A 239 -8.96 8.46 0.94
C TRP A 239 -7.98 7.30 1.20
N SER A 240 -7.27 7.35 2.33
CA SER A 240 -6.44 6.26 2.84
C SER A 240 -6.45 6.18 4.37
N ALA A 241 -6.13 5.01 4.93
CA ALA A 241 -6.00 4.79 6.37
C ALA A 241 -4.72 5.42 6.94
N SER A 242 -4.77 5.90 8.18
CA SER A 242 -3.58 6.31 8.94
C SER A 242 -3.82 6.22 10.44
N TYR A 243 -2.75 6.00 11.22
CA TYR A 243 -2.83 5.69 12.65
C TYR A 243 -1.86 6.52 13.49
N ASP A 244 -2.34 6.98 14.67
CA ASP A 244 -1.45 7.41 15.76
C ASP A 244 -1.70 6.51 16.97
N ILE A 245 -0.66 5.81 17.44
CA ILE A 245 -0.78 4.72 18.42
C ILE A 245 0.03 5.07 19.67
N ARG A 246 -0.61 5.09 20.84
CA ARG A 246 -0.01 5.43 22.12
C ARG A 246 0.02 4.22 23.03
N VAL A 247 1.21 3.73 23.33
CA VAL A 247 1.45 2.61 24.25
C VAL A 247 1.97 3.16 25.57
N ASN A 248 1.14 3.11 26.62
CA ASN A 248 1.52 3.56 27.95
C ASN A 248 1.94 2.35 28.80
N SER A 249 3.12 2.45 29.39
CA SER A 249 3.71 1.42 30.25
C SER A 249 2.91 1.33 31.55
N GLY A 250 2.06 0.31 31.65
CA GLY A 250 1.42 -0.08 32.91
C GLY A 250 2.39 -0.80 33.84
N GLU A 251 1.89 -1.28 34.97
CA GLU A 251 2.66 -2.20 35.81
C GLU A 251 2.75 -3.58 35.15
N GLY A 252 3.97 -4.11 35.05
CA GLY A 252 4.23 -5.43 34.46
C GLY A 252 4.17 -5.45 32.93
N MET A 253 3.50 -6.48 32.37
CA MET A 253 3.57 -6.83 30.94
C MET A 253 2.37 -6.39 30.10
N GLN A 254 1.33 -5.80 30.71
CA GLN A 254 0.10 -5.39 30.03
C GLN A 254 0.04 -3.85 29.92
N PRO A 255 0.65 -3.24 28.88
CA PRO A 255 0.49 -1.80 28.63
C PRO A 255 -0.95 -1.42 28.28
N LYS A 256 -1.28 -0.14 28.49
CA LYS A 256 -2.50 0.46 27.93
C LYS A 256 -2.19 0.98 26.53
N THR A 257 -2.69 0.30 25.51
CA THR A 257 -2.54 0.70 24.10
C THR A 257 -3.80 1.39 23.62
N GLN A 258 -3.65 2.61 23.11
CA GLN A 258 -4.73 3.36 22.45
C GLN A 258 -4.32 3.67 21.01
N LEU A 259 -5.11 3.21 20.05
CA LEU A 259 -4.95 3.47 18.63
C LEU A 259 -5.99 4.50 18.19
N THR A 260 -5.54 5.63 17.65
CA THR A 260 -6.43 6.58 16.98
C THR A 260 -6.41 6.30 15.49
N TYR A 261 -7.57 5.95 14.93
CA TYR A 261 -7.75 5.58 13.52
C TYR A 261 -8.27 6.80 12.76
N TYR A 262 -7.56 7.17 11.70
CA TYR A 262 -7.89 8.29 10.82
C TYR A 262 -8.09 7.84 9.38
N GLY A 263 -8.98 8.56 8.69
CA GLY A 263 -9.00 8.62 7.24
C GLY A 263 -8.34 9.91 6.76
N ILE A 264 -7.41 9.80 5.83
CA ILE A 264 -6.77 10.92 5.13
C ILE A 264 -7.48 11.10 3.80
N ILE A 265 -8.31 12.13 3.67
CA ILE A 265 -9.03 12.45 2.43
C ILE A 265 -8.20 13.44 1.60
N VAL A 266 -8.11 13.23 0.29
CA VAL A 266 -7.55 14.19 -0.66
C VAL A 266 -8.63 14.57 -1.66
N ASN A 267 -9.03 15.84 -1.71
CA ASN A 267 -10.04 16.34 -2.63
C ASN A 267 -9.40 17.26 -3.68
N LYS A 268 -9.42 16.85 -4.96
CA LYS A 268 -9.04 17.65 -6.14
C LYS A 268 -10.20 17.79 -7.12
N SER A 269 -11.43 17.51 -6.67
CA SER A 269 -12.63 17.43 -7.50
C SER A 269 -13.13 18.78 -8.03
N GLN A 270 -12.52 19.90 -7.63
CA GLN A 270 -13.02 21.27 -7.86
C GLN A 270 -14.38 21.58 -7.20
N GLU A 271 -14.80 20.73 -6.25
CA GLU A 271 -16.02 20.89 -5.46
C GLU A 271 -15.70 20.85 -3.95
N ASN A 272 -15.99 21.94 -3.24
CA ASN A 272 -15.77 22.01 -1.79
C ASN A 272 -16.99 21.42 -1.07
N TRP A 273 -16.73 20.60 -0.05
CA TRP A 273 -17.74 19.93 0.76
C TRP A 273 -17.80 20.61 2.13
N SER A 274 -18.77 21.49 2.36
CA SER A 274 -18.90 22.29 3.59
C SER A 274 -19.93 21.70 4.54
N ASP A 275 -19.64 21.70 5.85
CA ASP A 275 -20.49 21.11 6.92
C ASP A 275 -21.10 19.74 6.54
N THR A 276 -20.31 18.92 5.86
CA THR A 276 -20.75 17.69 5.21
C THR A 276 -20.56 16.49 6.12
N GLN A 277 -21.52 15.56 6.11
CA GLN A 277 -21.46 14.30 6.83
C GLN A 277 -20.71 13.26 5.99
N PHE A 278 -19.56 12.78 6.48
CA PHE A 278 -18.70 11.88 5.72
C PHE A 278 -18.90 10.40 6.06
N SER A 279 -18.79 9.56 5.03
CA SER A 279 -18.51 8.13 5.14
C SER A 279 -17.24 7.80 4.33
N LEU A 280 -16.46 6.85 4.80
CA LEU A 280 -15.25 6.36 4.14
C LEU A 280 -15.41 4.87 3.82
N SER A 281 -15.39 4.52 2.53
CA SER A 281 -15.68 3.17 2.06
C SER A 281 -14.52 2.57 1.27
N THR A 282 -14.21 1.30 1.52
CA THR A 282 -13.27 0.50 0.71
C THR A 282 -13.93 -0.22 -0.45
N ALA A 283 -15.24 -0.02 -0.67
CA ALA A 283 -15.94 -0.56 -1.81
C ALA A 283 -15.35 -0.06 -3.14
N THR A 284 -15.45 -0.88 -4.17
CA THR A 284 -15.20 -0.50 -5.58
C THR A 284 -16.51 -0.64 -6.35
N PRO A 285 -17.37 0.39 -6.40
CA PRO A 285 -18.72 0.28 -6.97
C PRO A 285 -18.76 -0.18 -8.44
N SER A 286 -17.67 0.05 -9.18
CA SER A 286 -17.52 -0.36 -10.58
C SER A 286 -17.02 -1.80 -10.79
N LEU A 287 -16.77 -2.58 -9.74
CA LEU A 287 -16.36 -3.98 -9.86
C LEU A 287 -17.58 -4.87 -10.13
N GLY A 288 -18.04 -4.88 -11.38
CA GLY A 288 -19.33 -5.46 -11.79
C GLY A 288 -19.51 -6.91 -11.33
N GLY A 289 -20.56 -7.16 -10.54
CA GLY A 289 -20.84 -8.45 -9.88
C GLY A 289 -21.23 -9.63 -10.79
N ALA A 290 -20.98 -9.54 -12.10
CA ALA A 290 -21.18 -10.64 -13.04
C ALA A 290 -19.93 -11.51 -13.09
N ALA A 291 -20.02 -12.75 -12.59
CA ALA A 291 -18.91 -13.70 -12.64
C ALA A 291 -18.39 -13.90 -14.09
N PRO A 292 -17.05 -13.93 -14.30
CA PRO A 292 -16.48 -14.07 -15.63
C PRO A 292 -16.87 -15.42 -16.26
N LYS A 293 -17.42 -15.38 -17.47
CA LYS A 293 -17.87 -16.58 -18.19
C LYS A 293 -16.68 -17.44 -18.59
N LEU A 294 -16.49 -18.56 -17.89
CA LEU A 294 -15.42 -19.52 -18.19
C LEU A 294 -15.55 -20.07 -19.62
N ALA A 295 -14.56 -19.79 -20.45
CA ALA A 295 -14.53 -20.28 -21.83
C ALA A 295 -14.29 -21.81 -21.87
N THR A 296 -15.05 -22.51 -22.71
CA THR A 296 -14.90 -23.96 -22.88
C THR A 296 -13.57 -24.30 -23.57
N LEU A 297 -12.65 -24.96 -22.85
CA LEU A 297 -11.38 -25.41 -23.39
C LEU A 297 -11.58 -26.57 -24.39
N LYS A 298 -11.71 -26.24 -25.68
CA LYS A 298 -11.87 -27.24 -26.76
C LYS A 298 -10.53 -27.79 -27.22
N VAL A 299 -10.21 -29.03 -26.81
CA VAL A 299 -9.04 -29.77 -27.30
C VAL A 299 -9.33 -30.33 -28.70
N ASN A 300 -8.88 -29.63 -29.74
CA ASN A 300 -9.00 -30.07 -31.12
C ASN A 300 -7.79 -30.94 -31.51
N CYS A 301 -8.01 -32.24 -31.76
CA CYS A 301 -7.00 -33.06 -32.40
C CYS A 301 -6.81 -32.61 -33.86
N ARG A 302 -5.61 -32.14 -34.21
CA ARG A 302 -5.26 -31.84 -35.62
C ARG A 302 -5.16 -33.15 -36.39
N GLN A 303 -6.25 -33.54 -37.08
CA GLN A 303 -6.13 -34.48 -38.18
C GLN A 303 -5.14 -33.90 -39.19
N HIS A 304 -3.98 -34.54 -39.36
CA HIS A 304 -3.08 -34.20 -40.45
C HIS A 304 -3.80 -34.46 -41.77
N HIS A 305 -4.30 -33.40 -42.39
CA HIS A 305 -4.77 -33.45 -43.76
C HIS A 305 -3.55 -33.82 -44.61
N GLY A 306 -3.55 -35.05 -45.15
CA GLY A 306 -2.46 -35.50 -46.01
C GLY A 306 -2.31 -34.52 -47.16
N VAL A 307 -1.10 -33.98 -47.34
CA VAL A 307 -0.84 -33.08 -48.47
C VAL A 307 -1.12 -33.87 -49.75
N PRO A 308 -2.07 -33.45 -50.61
CA PRO A 308 -2.38 -34.20 -51.81
C PRO A 308 -1.13 -34.24 -52.69
N GLU A 309 -0.71 -35.44 -53.09
CA GLU A 309 0.50 -35.63 -53.89
C GLU A 309 0.39 -34.82 -55.18
N ARG A 310 1.29 -33.84 -55.33
CA ARG A 310 1.44 -33.12 -56.60
C ARG A 310 2.03 -34.09 -57.61
N PHE A 311 1.20 -34.54 -58.55
CA PHE A 311 1.62 -35.26 -59.75
C PHE A 311 2.64 -34.43 -60.54
N MET A 312 3.92 -34.60 -60.22
CA MET A 312 5.03 -34.06 -61.02
C MET A 312 5.18 -34.91 -62.27
N LYS A 313 4.69 -34.40 -63.42
CA LYS A 313 5.04 -34.97 -64.72
C LYS A 313 6.54 -34.82 -64.93
N SER A 314 7.25 -35.94 -65.07
CA SER A 314 8.66 -35.96 -65.40
C SER A 314 8.89 -35.62 -66.87
N SER A 315 9.93 -34.82 -67.13
CA SER A 315 10.57 -34.62 -68.43
C SER A 315 12.03 -34.24 -68.12
N ALA A 316 13.06 -34.91 -68.62
CA ALA A 316 13.12 -36.05 -69.56
C ALA A 316 14.15 -37.11 -69.08
N ASP A 317 14.62 -37.96 -70.00
CA ASP A 317 15.49 -39.13 -69.78
C ASP A 317 16.80 -38.82 -69.00
N GLY A 318 17.39 -39.80 -68.28
CA GLY A 318 18.76 -39.57 -67.75
C GLY A 318 19.42 -40.41 -66.63
N ILE A 319 18.91 -41.57 -66.19
CA ILE A 319 19.68 -42.75 -65.71
C ILE A 319 20.87 -42.60 -64.68
N TYR A 320 20.82 -43.38 -63.58
CA TYR A 320 21.92 -43.76 -62.61
C TYR A 320 22.50 -42.65 -61.67
N THR A 321 23.03 -42.89 -60.43
CA THR A 321 23.14 -44.11 -59.58
C THR A 321 23.22 -43.80 -58.05
N ILE A 322 22.49 -44.60 -57.25
CA ILE A 322 22.75 -45.21 -55.90
C ILE A 322 23.80 -44.60 -54.91
N GLY A 323 23.35 -44.41 -53.64
CA GLY A 323 24.15 -44.41 -52.38
C GLY A 323 23.47 -43.59 -51.25
N ALA A 324 22.92 -44.08 -50.12
CA ALA A 324 23.32 -45.04 -49.05
C ALA A 324 24.30 -44.45 -47.99
N SER A 325 24.15 -44.56 -46.65
CA SER A 325 23.09 -45.11 -45.74
C SER A 325 23.39 -44.79 -44.23
N PHE A 326 22.51 -45.19 -43.28
CA PHE A 326 22.70 -45.35 -41.79
C PHE A 326 22.71 -44.07 -40.89
N ASN A 327 22.46 -44.04 -39.56
CA ASN A 327 21.74 -44.83 -38.51
C ASN A 327 21.66 -43.99 -37.17
N ARG A 328 21.01 -44.35 -36.03
CA ARG A 328 19.72 -45.03 -35.66
C ARG A 328 19.58 -45.19 -34.11
N ALA A 329 18.36 -45.05 -33.55
CA ALA A 329 17.92 -45.42 -32.16
C ALA A 329 18.35 -44.48 -30.99
N SER A 330 17.75 -44.47 -29.77
CA SER A 330 16.94 -45.47 -29.03
C SER A 330 15.74 -44.92 -28.19
N ARG A 331 14.99 -45.79 -27.46
CA ARG A 331 13.71 -45.51 -26.74
C ARG A 331 13.68 -46.01 -25.27
N LYS A 332 12.77 -45.42 -24.44
CA LYS A 332 11.88 -45.98 -23.36
C LYS A 332 11.76 -44.98 -22.18
N LEU A 333 10.65 -44.72 -21.46
CA LEU A 333 9.26 -45.23 -21.30
C LEU A 333 8.98 -46.25 -20.15
N SER A 334 8.20 -45.80 -19.15
CA SER A 334 7.40 -46.56 -18.16
C SER A 334 6.28 -45.67 -17.54
N ASN A 335 5.30 -46.25 -16.82
CA ASN A 335 4.00 -45.65 -16.43
C ASN A 335 3.61 -45.96 -14.95
N VAL A 336 2.37 -45.55 -14.56
CA VAL A 336 1.50 -45.98 -13.42
C VAL A 336 1.44 -44.93 -12.27
N ARG A 337 0.31 -44.23 -11.98
CA ARG A 337 -0.99 -44.60 -11.31
C ARG A 337 -0.79 -44.92 -9.80
N GLU A 338 -1.65 -44.56 -8.84
CA GLU A 338 -3.13 -44.59 -8.82
C GLU A 338 -3.76 -43.82 -7.60
N GLN A 339 -5.11 -43.85 -7.47
CA GLN A 339 -5.91 -43.75 -6.21
C GLN A 339 -6.06 -42.37 -5.51
N THR A 340 -7.21 -41.99 -4.91
CA THR A 340 -8.63 -42.48 -4.94
C THR A 340 -9.63 -41.34 -4.62
N SER A 341 -10.93 -41.59 -4.77
CA SER A 341 -12.05 -40.66 -4.50
C SER A 341 -12.96 -41.09 -3.33
N LEU A 342 -13.59 -40.14 -2.63
CA LEU A 342 -14.82 -40.36 -1.83
C LEU A 342 -15.83 -39.22 -2.06
N THR A 343 -17.10 -39.46 -1.70
CA THR A 343 -18.29 -38.70 -2.15
C THR A 343 -19.35 -38.54 -1.04
N SER A 344 -20.48 -37.88 -1.37
CA SER A 344 -21.70 -37.67 -0.55
C SER A 344 -21.61 -36.59 0.54
N SER A 345 -22.68 -35.85 0.87
CA SER A 345 -23.98 -35.66 0.18
C SER A 345 -24.66 -34.36 0.66
N ALA A 346 -25.45 -33.72 -0.20
CA ALA A 346 -26.24 -32.56 0.19
C ALA A 346 -27.40 -32.94 1.14
N HIS A 347 -27.74 -32.03 2.06
CA HIS A 347 -29.03 -31.96 2.76
C HIS A 347 -29.49 -30.50 2.75
N SER A 348 -30.78 -30.28 2.48
CA SER A 348 -31.41 -28.96 2.46
C SER A 348 -32.34 -28.80 3.65
N TYR A 349 -32.31 -27.62 4.28
CA TYR A 349 -33.45 -27.10 5.02
C TYR A 349 -33.70 -25.67 4.56
N ASN A 350 -34.93 -25.42 4.11
CA ASN A 350 -35.53 -24.09 4.21
C ASN A 350 -36.24 -24.04 5.56
N ASP A 351 -36.29 -22.88 6.19
CA ASP A 351 -37.48 -22.38 6.88
C ASP A 351 -37.33 -20.85 6.97
N ASP A 352 -38.38 -20.11 6.60
CA ASP A 352 -38.47 -18.66 6.77
C ASP A 352 -39.08 -18.36 8.14
N GLU A 353 -38.54 -17.39 8.90
CA GLU A 353 -39.36 -16.65 9.85
C GLU A 353 -38.83 -15.21 10.08
N ASP A 354 -39.76 -14.25 10.09
CA ASP A 354 -39.50 -12.81 10.23
C ASP A 354 -39.56 -12.40 11.71
N MET A 355 -38.50 -11.77 12.21
CA MET A 355 -38.51 -11.10 13.52
C MET A 355 -37.75 -9.78 13.49
N SER A 356 -38.47 -8.71 13.14
CA SER A 356 -38.07 -7.36 13.48
C SER A 356 -38.07 -7.11 14.99
N GLN A 357 -37.01 -6.50 15.53
CA GLN A 357 -37.14 -5.50 16.60
C GLN A 357 -35.92 -4.59 16.82
N SER A 358 -36.22 -3.41 17.35
CA SER A 358 -35.33 -2.27 17.57
C SER A 358 -34.32 -2.44 18.71
N VAL A 359 -33.13 -1.84 18.58
CA VAL A 359 -32.28 -1.44 19.72
C VAL A 359 -31.65 -0.06 19.53
N VAL A 360 -32.13 0.87 20.36
CA VAL A 360 -31.48 2.03 21.01
C VAL A 360 -30.19 2.60 20.41
N ASN A 361 -30.19 3.91 20.13
CA ASN A 361 -28.99 4.71 19.83
C ASN A 361 -27.93 4.62 20.94
N VAL A 362 -26.73 4.16 20.59
CA VAL A 362 -25.49 4.35 21.35
C VAL A 362 -24.49 5.08 20.44
N LEU A 363 -23.74 6.06 20.97
CA LEU A 363 -22.76 6.80 20.17
C LEU A 363 -21.55 5.92 19.83
N GLY A 364 -21.56 5.34 18.64
CA GLY A 364 -20.43 4.63 18.04
C GLY A 364 -20.59 4.55 16.52
N SER A 365 -19.49 4.67 15.76
CA SER A 365 -19.47 4.51 14.31
C SER A 365 -19.63 3.04 13.93
N LYS A 366 -20.89 2.58 13.82
CA LYS A 366 -21.23 1.20 13.43
C LYS A 366 -20.65 0.88 12.05
N ALA A 367 -19.79 -0.13 11.98
CA ALA A 367 -19.29 -0.65 10.71
C ALA A 367 -20.34 -1.60 10.10
N GLU A 368 -20.82 -1.30 8.90
CA GLU A 368 -21.74 -2.17 8.17
C GLU A 368 -20.96 -2.98 7.12
N MET A 369 -20.84 -4.29 7.37
CA MET A 369 -20.16 -5.22 6.47
C MET A 369 -21.11 -5.68 5.36
N SER A 370 -21.05 -4.99 4.22
CA SER A 370 -21.47 -5.59 2.95
C SER A 370 -20.37 -6.54 2.44
N PHE A 371 -20.75 -7.57 1.68
CA PHE A 371 -19.99 -8.81 1.45
C PHE A 371 -18.61 -8.69 0.75
N SER A 372 -18.12 -7.47 0.47
CA SER A 372 -16.77 -7.22 -0.06
C SER A 372 -16.19 -5.83 0.34
N SER A 373 -16.76 -5.13 1.33
CA SER A 373 -16.36 -3.75 1.64
C SER A 373 -16.63 -3.31 3.07
N THR A 374 -15.68 -2.58 3.67
CA THR A 374 -15.86 -1.89 4.96
C THR A 374 -16.25 -0.43 4.72
N SER A 375 -17.19 0.08 5.52
CA SER A 375 -17.67 1.46 5.49
C SER A 375 -17.55 2.08 6.88
N PHE A 376 -17.09 3.34 6.97
CA PHE A 376 -16.80 4.05 8.21
C PHE A 376 -17.47 5.45 8.22
N THR A 377 -18.61 5.57 8.90
CA THR A 377 -19.27 6.85 9.12
C THR A 377 -18.47 7.71 10.10
N ILE A 378 -18.07 8.91 9.68
CA ILE A 378 -17.33 9.88 10.51
C ILE A 378 -18.32 10.60 11.44
N PRO A 379 -18.23 10.50 12.79
CA PRO A 379 -19.29 11.01 13.68
C PRO A 379 -19.51 12.53 13.71
N ARG A 380 -18.69 13.32 13.03
CA ARG A 380 -18.72 14.79 13.04
C ARG A 380 -18.72 15.36 11.62
N ARG A 381 -19.73 16.18 11.30
CA ARG A 381 -19.73 17.03 10.11
C ARG A 381 -18.46 17.89 10.03
N SER A 382 -17.91 17.98 8.82
CA SER A 382 -16.59 18.57 8.55
C SER A 382 -16.62 19.35 7.23
N THR A 383 -15.64 20.22 7.03
CA THR A 383 -15.43 20.93 5.77
C THR A 383 -14.15 20.43 5.10
N ILE A 384 -14.21 20.15 3.79
CA ILE A 384 -13.08 19.73 2.96
C ILE A 384 -13.12 20.52 1.65
N ASP A 385 -12.18 21.43 1.50
CA ASP A 385 -12.00 22.19 0.25
C ASP A 385 -11.33 21.33 -0.84
N ALA A 386 -11.60 21.62 -2.11
CA ALA A 386 -10.98 20.94 -3.25
C ALA A 386 -9.55 21.45 -3.54
N ASP A 387 -8.75 21.62 -2.49
CA ASP A 387 -7.41 22.23 -2.53
C ASP A 387 -6.26 21.24 -2.79
N GLY A 388 -6.59 19.96 -2.93
CA GLY A 388 -5.66 18.86 -3.18
C GLY A 388 -4.73 18.49 -2.03
N LYS A 389 -4.94 19.04 -0.83
CA LYS A 389 -4.17 18.71 0.38
C LYS A 389 -4.76 17.50 1.11
N PRO A 390 -3.99 16.83 2.00
CA PRO A 390 -4.52 15.77 2.87
C PRO A 390 -5.29 16.34 4.08
N HIS A 391 -6.58 16.02 4.15
CA HIS A 391 -7.49 16.36 5.25
C HIS A 391 -7.68 15.15 6.16
N LYS A 392 -7.25 15.25 7.43
CA LYS A 392 -7.22 14.13 8.40
C LYS A 392 -8.48 14.11 9.28
N LEU A 393 -9.40 13.17 9.01
CA LEU A 393 -10.61 12.95 9.81
C LEU A 393 -10.45 11.73 10.73
N THR A 394 -11.01 11.79 11.95
CA THR A 394 -10.98 10.66 12.91
C THR A 394 -12.13 9.68 12.65
N ILE A 395 -11.80 8.42 12.34
CA ILE A 395 -12.74 7.31 12.22
C ILE A 395 -13.15 6.80 13.63
N GLY A 396 -12.19 6.76 14.55
CA GLY A 396 -12.42 6.38 15.95
C GLY A 396 -11.16 6.41 16.81
N VAL A 397 -11.35 6.30 18.13
CA VAL A 397 -10.31 6.01 19.11
C VAL A 397 -10.61 4.62 19.67
N LEU A 398 -9.64 3.71 19.59
CA LEU A 398 -9.79 2.31 19.95
C LEU A 398 -8.79 1.98 21.05
N ASP A 399 -9.29 1.59 22.24
CA ASP A 399 -8.45 1.04 23.30
C ASP A 399 -8.29 -0.47 23.07
N LEU A 400 -7.06 -0.94 22.99
CA LEU A 400 -6.71 -2.30 22.54
C LEU A 400 -5.90 -3.06 23.60
N VAL A 401 -6.19 -4.35 23.74
CA VAL A 401 -5.40 -5.24 24.62
C VAL A 401 -4.03 -5.48 24.01
N SER A 402 -2.96 -5.44 24.82
CA SER A 402 -1.58 -5.58 24.33
C SER A 402 -0.67 -6.19 25.40
N THR A 403 0.27 -7.03 24.97
CA THR A 403 1.30 -7.63 25.83
C THR A 403 2.70 -7.24 25.37
N PHE A 404 3.55 -6.76 26.28
CA PHE A 404 4.96 -6.53 25.98
C PHE A 404 5.73 -7.84 25.78
N SER A 405 6.55 -7.89 24.73
CA SER A 405 7.55 -8.93 24.51
C SER A 405 8.78 -8.37 23.82
N TYR A 406 9.88 -9.12 23.84
CA TYR A 406 11.13 -8.75 23.14
C TYR A 406 11.39 -9.73 22.02
N THR A 407 11.88 -9.23 20.88
CA THR A 407 12.45 -10.04 19.80
C THR A 407 13.97 -9.90 19.83
N ILE A 408 14.68 -11.03 19.71
CA ILE A 408 16.15 -11.10 19.73
C ILE A 408 16.61 -12.01 18.58
N VAL A 409 17.61 -11.57 17.81
CA VAL A 409 18.20 -12.33 16.70
C VAL A 409 19.73 -12.32 16.86
N PRO A 410 20.32 -13.14 17.76
CA PRO A 410 21.68 -12.95 18.28
C PRO A 410 22.78 -12.92 17.22
N LYS A 411 22.60 -13.67 16.13
CA LYS A 411 23.52 -13.73 14.98
C LYS A 411 23.60 -12.40 14.21
N LEU A 412 22.51 -11.61 14.20
CA LEU A 412 22.42 -10.34 13.47
C LEU A 412 22.56 -9.11 14.38
N SER A 413 22.07 -9.19 15.62
CA SER A 413 22.07 -8.08 16.57
C SER A 413 22.06 -8.56 18.02
N LEU A 414 22.93 -7.96 18.84
CA LEU A 414 23.01 -8.19 20.30
C LEU A 414 22.10 -7.22 21.09
N HIS A 415 21.01 -6.79 20.46
CA HIS A 415 19.99 -5.92 21.06
C HIS A 415 18.65 -6.64 21.19
N ALA A 416 17.93 -6.34 22.27
CA ALA A 416 16.56 -6.77 22.45
C ALA A 416 15.61 -5.70 21.92
N TYR A 417 14.78 -6.07 20.96
CA TYR A 417 13.80 -5.18 20.33
C TYR A 417 12.47 -5.33 21.06
N LEU A 418 12.06 -4.31 21.81
CA LEU A 418 10.78 -4.28 22.49
C LEU A 418 9.66 -4.14 21.46
N LYS A 419 8.61 -4.93 21.62
CA LYS A 419 7.33 -4.79 20.91
C LYS A 419 6.15 -4.96 21.85
N ALA A 420 5.05 -4.27 21.55
CA ALA A 420 3.75 -4.62 22.10
C ALA A 420 3.01 -5.48 21.07
N SER A 421 2.69 -6.72 21.42
CA SER A 421 1.83 -7.57 20.60
C SER A 421 0.39 -7.25 20.95
N THR A 422 -0.36 -6.72 20.00
CA THR A 422 -1.66 -6.07 20.18
C THR A 422 -2.77 -6.89 19.54
N LEU A 423 -3.83 -7.16 20.29
CA LEU A 423 -5.04 -7.83 19.82
C LEU A 423 -6.04 -6.77 19.34
N ASN A 424 -6.60 -6.92 18.14
CA ASN A 424 -7.69 -6.07 17.68
C ASN A 424 -9.01 -6.45 18.39
N THR A 425 -9.20 -5.93 19.59
CA THR A 425 -10.42 -6.10 20.41
C THR A 425 -11.53 -5.10 20.06
N SER A 426 -11.44 -4.41 18.92
CA SER A 426 -12.43 -3.42 18.49
C SER A 426 -13.55 -4.02 17.64
N ASP A 427 -14.60 -3.24 17.38
CA ASP A 427 -15.66 -3.56 16.41
C ASP A 427 -15.26 -3.26 14.95
N LYS A 428 -13.98 -2.99 14.67
CA LYS A 428 -13.52 -2.45 13.37
C LYS A 428 -12.40 -3.26 12.75
N TYR A 429 -12.50 -3.40 11.42
CA TYR A 429 -11.39 -3.84 10.58
C TYR A 429 -10.34 -2.72 10.52
N LEU A 430 -9.08 -3.04 10.79
CA LEU A 430 -7.97 -2.11 10.56
C LEU A 430 -7.44 -2.35 9.14
N LEU A 431 -7.30 -1.27 8.38
CA LEU A 431 -6.80 -1.31 7.01
C LEU A 431 -5.29 -1.11 7.00
N ALA A 432 -4.62 -1.66 5.98
CA ALA A 432 -3.22 -1.40 5.75
C ALA A 432 -2.95 0.12 5.60
N GLY A 433 -2.03 0.66 6.40
CA GLY A 433 -1.75 2.09 6.42
C GLY A 433 -0.61 2.51 7.35
N PRO A 434 -0.03 3.72 7.15
CA PRO A 434 1.07 4.23 7.97
C PRO A 434 0.64 4.58 9.39
N ALA A 435 1.49 4.22 10.35
CA ALA A 435 1.32 4.41 11.77
C ALA A 435 2.46 5.25 12.39
N SER A 436 2.11 6.18 13.26
CA SER A 436 3.05 6.86 14.19
C SER A 436 2.93 6.19 15.57
N ILE A 437 4.03 5.62 16.07
CA ILE A 437 4.03 4.89 17.34
C ILE A 437 4.70 5.74 18.43
N PHE A 438 3.99 5.89 19.54
CA PHE A 438 4.40 6.65 20.72
C PHE A 438 4.43 5.74 21.95
N MET A 439 5.45 5.88 22.78
CA MET A 439 5.57 5.18 24.08
C MET A 439 5.68 6.19 25.21
N ASN A 440 4.80 6.09 26.21
CA ASN A 440 4.73 7.03 27.34
C ASN A 440 4.72 8.51 26.86
N ASN A 441 3.84 8.82 25.90
CA ASN A 441 3.72 10.09 25.16
C ASN A 441 4.94 10.56 24.32
N ASN A 442 6.07 9.84 24.30
CA ASN A 442 7.20 10.17 23.44
C ASN A 442 7.08 9.46 22.09
N PHE A 443 7.44 10.12 20.98
CA PHE A 443 7.52 9.46 19.67
C PHE A 443 8.66 8.44 19.65
N VAL A 444 8.42 7.27 19.05
CA VAL A 444 9.39 6.18 18.96
C VAL A 444 9.77 5.88 17.52
N THR A 445 8.78 5.59 16.66
CA THR A 445 9.02 5.22 15.27
C THR A 445 7.78 5.43 14.41
N HIS A 446 7.98 5.48 13.09
CA HIS A 446 6.93 5.13 12.14
C HIS A 446 6.94 3.62 11.87
N SER A 447 5.78 3.09 11.46
CA SER A 447 5.57 1.71 11.02
C SER A 447 4.44 1.69 9.99
N SER A 448 4.15 0.54 9.38
CA SER A 448 2.80 0.23 8.89
C SER A 448 2.00 -0.53 9.97
N ILE A 449 0.68 -0.50 9.83
CA ILE A 449 -0.23 -1.59 10.19
C ILE A 449 -0.63 -2.25 8.85
N ASP A 450 -0.83 -3.56 8.83
CA ASP A 450 -1.37 -4.30 7.68
C ASP A 450 -2.91 -4.40 7.79
N ASN A 451 -3.55 -5.21 6.94
CA ASN A 451 -4.97 -5.52 7.13
C ASN A 451 -5.17 -6.45 8.34
N VAL A 452 -5.91 -6.03 9.37
CA VAL A 452 -6.10 -6.79 10.63
C VAL A 452 -7.60 -6.98 10.90
N CYS A 453 -8.05 -8.24 10.98
CA CYS A 453 -9.44 -8.56 11.28
C CYS A 453 -9.80 -8.29 12.75
N ILE A 454 -11.09 -8.34 13.07
CA ILE A 454 -11.55 -8.33 14.47
C ILE A 454 -11.11 -9.65 15.12
N GLY A 455 -10.37 -9.57 16.22
CA GLY A 455 -9.78 -10.74 16.89
C GLY A 455 -8.38 -11.16 16.38
N ASP A 456 -7.84 -10.53 15.33
CA ASP A 456 -6.46 -10.77 14.89
C ASP A 456 -5.43 -10.01 15.74
N THR A 457 -4.18 -10.48 15.74
CA THR A 457 -3.05 -9.85 16.44
C THR A 457 -2.05 -9.21 15.49
N PHE A 458 -1.52 -8.04 15.85
CA PHE A 458 -0.47 -7.32 15.14
C PHE A 458 0.60 -6.79 16.11
N ASP A 459 1.85 -6.67 15.65
CA ASP A 459 2.98 -6.25 16.49
C ASP A 459 3.34 -4.78 16.29
N LEU A 460 3.48 -4.04 17.41
CA LEU A 460 3.93 -2.65 17.46
C LEU A 460 5.41 -2.58 17.85
N PRO A 461 6.33 -2.17 16.96
CA PRO A 461 7.73 -1.95 17.33
C PRO A 461 7.90 -0.74 18.24
N LEU A 462 8.63 -0.93 19.35
CA LEU A 462 8.86 0.09 20.40
C LEU A 462 10.36 0.38 20.64
N GLY A 463 11.23 -0.03 19.71
CA GLY A 463 12.66 0.27 19.73
C GLY A 463 13.51 -0.75 20.51
N ILE A 464 14.74 -0.37 20.82
CA ILE A 464 15.72 -1.22 21.51
C ILE A 464 15.68 -0.96 23.01
N ASP A 465 15.73 -2.02 23.81
CA ASP A 465 15.81 -1.96 25.27
C ASP A 465 17.10 -2.63 25.78
N SER A 466 17.99 -1.84 26.40
CA SER A 466 19.29 -2.29 26.91
C SER A 466 19.23 -2.96 28.29
N SER A 467 18.04 -3.04 28.92
CA SER A 467 17.84 -3.77 30.18
C SER A 467 17.72 -5.29 30.00
N ILE A 468 17.52 -5.77 28.78
CA ILE A 468 17.65 -7.19 28.43
C ILE A 468 19.02 -7.38 27.80
N LYS A 469 19.96 -7.92 28.58
CA LYS A 469 21.34 -8.15 28.14
C LYS A 469 21.44 -9.46 27.37
N ILE A 470 22.22 -9.46 26.30
CA ILE A 470 22.44 -10.61 25.41
C ILE A 470 23.95 -10.86 25.31
N GLU A 471 24.38 -12.09 25.51
CA GLU A 471 25.74 -12.53 25.21
C GLU A 471 25.70 -13.78 24.31
N TYR A 472 26.16 -13.62 23.07
CA TYR A 472 26.27 -14.70 22.09
C TYR A 472 27.66 -15.34 22.19
N LYS A 473 27.75 -16.58 22.68
CA LYS A 473 29.05 -17.23 22.90
C LYS A 473 29.71 -17.61 21.56
N PRO A 474 31.05 -17.54 21.42
CA PRO A 474 31.75 -17.82 20.16
C PRO A 474 31.39 -19.18 19.54
N VAL A 475 30.97 -19.16 18.27
CA VAL A 475 30.51 -20.34 17.54
C VAL A 475 31.65 -21.34 17.33
N LYS A 476 31.53 -22.51 17.96
CA LYS A 476 32.46 -23.63 17.79
C LYS A 476 32.06 -24.42 16.55
N LYS A 477 33.01 -24.60 15.64
CA LYS A 477 32.85 -25.37 14.40
C LYS A 477 33.88 -26.50 14.43
N THR A 478 33.43 -27.75 14.32
CA THR A 478 34.31 -28.93 14.22
C THR A 478 33.97 -29.70 12.97
N SER A 479 34.99 -30.21 12.28
CA SER A 479 34.83 -31.01 11.06
C SER A 479 35.54 -32.34 11.22
N ASP A 480 34.85 -33.41 10.86
CA ASP A 480 35.27 -34.80 10.96
C ASP A 480 34.98 -35.53 9.63
N THR A 481 35.55 -36.71 9.43
CA THR A 481 35.30 -37.56 8.26
C THR A 481 34.96 -38.97 8.71
N GLN A 482 33.68 -39.33 8.59
CA GLN A 482 33.13 -40.56 9.16
C GLN A 482 32.76 -41.59 8.09
N GLY A 483 32.72 -42.86 8.50
CA GLY A 483 32.32 -43.99 7.66
C GLY A 483 33.50 -44.84 7.15
N ILE A 484 33.31 -46.16 7.21
CA ILE A 484 34.34 -47.17 6.84
C ILE A 484 34.21 -47.59 5.36
N ILE A 485 32.99 -47.56 4.80
CA ILE A 485 32.68 -48.05 3.43
C ILE A 485 32.36 -46.89 2.47
N SER A 486 31.68 -45.86 2.97
CA SER A 486 31.49 -44.58 2.28
C SER A 486 31.91 -43.48 3.24
N LYS A 487 32.71 -42.51 2.77
CA LYS A 487 33.18 -41.38 3.57
C LYS A 487 32.22 -40.21 3.42
N VAL A 488 31.78 -39.66 4.55
CA VAL A 488 31.05 -38.39 4.62
C VAL A 488 31.84 -37.37 5.41
N HIS A 489 31.76 -36.10 5.01
CA HIS A 489 32.14 -34.99 5.85
C HIS A 489 31.03 -34.73 6.86
N LEU A 490 31.40 -34.60 8.13
CA LEU A 490 30.53 -34.20 9.22
C LEU A 490 31.01 -32.84 9.74
N LYS A 491 30.14 -31.83 9.72
CA LYS A 491 30.40 -30.49 10.27
C LYS A 491 29.42 -30.21 11.40
N THR A 492 29.92 -30.20 12.63
CA THR A 492 29.13 -29.78 13.81
C THR A 492 29.30 -28.29 14.02
N VAL A 493 28.20 -27.58 14.28
CA VAL A 493 28.17 -26.18 14.67
C VAL A 493 27.49 -26.09 16.03
N ARG A 494 28.16 -25.51 17.03
CA ARG A 494 27.64 -25.36 18.40
C ARG A 494 27.89 -23.94 18.93
N HIS A 495 26.87 -23.31 19.48
CA HIS A 495 26.96 -22.08 20.26
C HIS A 495 25.93 -22.06 21.40
N GLU A 496 25.95 -21.00 22.19
CA GLU A 496 25.03 -20.81 23.30
C GLU A 496 24.73 -19.32 23.43
N THR A 497 23.46 -18.96 23.61
CA THR A 497 23.03 -17.56 23.83
C THR A 497 22.63 -17.40 25.28
N HIS A 498 23.27 -16.49 26.00
CA HIS A 498 22.91 -16.11 27.38
C HIS A 498 22.08 -14.84 27.34
N ILE A 499 20.97 -14.80 28.07
CA ILE A 499 20.05 -13.66 28.10
C ILE A 499 19.72 -13.36 29.57
N THR A 500 19.91 -12.10 29.99
CA THR A 500 19.66 -11.65 31.36
C THR A 500 18.67 -10.49 31.36
N ASN A 501 17.54 -10.69 32.02
CA ASN A 501 16.60 -9.62 32.34
C ASN A 501 17.15 -8.82 33.54
N THR A 502 17.42 -7.52 33.40
CA THR A 502 17.79 -6.67 34.55
C THR A 502 16.62 -5.89 35.15
N LYS A 503 15.39 -6.04 34.62
CA LYS A 503 14.19 -5.37 35.15
C LYS A 503 13.69 -6.01 36.44
N THR A 504 12.88 -5.24 37.16
CA THR A 504 12.18 -5.66 38.39
C THR A 504 10.90 -6.44 38.12
N ASN A 505 10.43 -6.50 36.87
CA ASN A 505 9.28 -7.30 36.42
C ASN A 505 9.72 -8.50 35.56
N GLU A 506 8.81 -9.47 35.44
CA GLU A 506 8.90 -10.56 34.46
C GLU A 506 8.73 -10.05 33.01
N VAL A 507 9.31 -10.75 32.04
CA VAL A 507 9.26 -10.42 30.60
C VAL A 507 9.14 -11.67 29.73
N ILE A 508 8.43 -11.58 28.60
CA ILE A 508 8.47 -12.58 27.52
C ILE A 508 9.53 -12.20 26.49
N VAL A 509 10.41 -13.14 26.15
CA VAL A 509 11.45 -12.98 25.15
C VAL A 509 11.30 -14.05 24.07
N PHE A 510 11.23 -13.62 22.82
CA PHE A 510 11.31 -14.47 21.62
C PHE A 510 12.71 -14.35 21.03
N VAL A 511 13.39 -15.48 20.89
CA VAL A 511 14.74 -15.57 20.31
C VAL A 511 14.66 -16.35 19.01
N TYR A 512 15.33 -15.88 17.97
CA TYR A 512 15.39 -16.53 16.66
C TYR A 512 16.82 -16.85 16.27
N ASP A 513 17.03 -18.07 15.78
CA ASP A 513 18.28 -18.53 15.17
C ASP A 513 17.97 -19.51 14.01
N GLN A 514 18.92 -19.73 13.12
CA GLN A 514 18.69 -20.42 11.84
C GLN A 514 19.23 -21.86 11.84
N VAL A 515 18.37 -22.82 11.51
CA VAL A 515 18.82 -24.17 11.14
C VAL A 515 19.00 -24.19 9.62
N PRO A 516 20.17 -24.59 9.07
CA PRO A 516 20.34 -24.68 7.62
C PRO A 516 19.34 -25.65 7.00
N LEU A 517 18.64 -25.22 5.96
CA LEU A 517 17.79 -26.08 5.14
C LEU A 517 18.59 -26.59 3.94
N SER A 518 18.40 -27.84 3.54
CA SER A 518 19.04 -28.43 2.36
C SER A 518 18.04 -28.61 1.22
N SER A 519 18.47 -28.30 0.00
CA SER A 519 17.79 -28.60 -1.26
C SER A 519 18.35 -29.84 -1.99
N ASP A 520 19.43 -30.45 -1.48
CA ASP A 520 19.99 -31.71 -1.97
C ASP A 520 19.78 -32.82 -0.93
N GLU A 521 19.06 -33.88 -1.28
CA GLU A 521 18.81 -35.06 -0.45
C GLU A 521 20.10 -35.73 0.08
N LYS A 522 21.24 -35.49 -0.58
CA LYS A 522 22.56 -35.99 -0.18
C LYS A 522 23.21 -35.19 0.95
N ILE A 523 22.74 -33.97 1.20
CA ILE A 523 23.21 -33.11 2.30
C ILE A 523 22.14 -33.16 3.41
N LYS A 524 22.50 -33.77 4.54
CA LYS A 524 21.59 -33.90 5.70
C LYS A 524 21.94 -32.87 6.75
N VAL A 525 20.93 -32.23 7.32
CA VAL A 525 21.09 -31.32 8.47
C VAL A 525 20.30 -31.89 9.64
N ASN A 526 20.97 -32.14 10.76
CA ASN A 526 20.37 -32.73 11.95
C ASN A 526 20.48 -31.74 13.12
N LEU A 527 19.35 -31.26 13.63
CA LEU A 527 19.32 -30.47 14.88
C LEU A 527 19.56 -31.39 16.08
N ILE A 528 20.59 -31.09 16.87
CA ILE A 528 21.02 -31.88 18.04
C ILE A 528 20.58 -31.22 19.35
N GLN A 529 20.70 -29.89 19.43
CA GLN A 529 20.17 -29.09 20.53
C GLN A 529 19.49 -27.83 19.98
N PRO A 530 18.29 -27.47 20.45
CA PRO A 530 17.45 -28.21 21.41
C PRO A 530 16.85 -29.51 20.81
N ASP A 531 16.71 -30.55 21.64
CA ASP A 531 16.06 -31.80 21.23
C ASP A 531 14.53 -31.65 21.25
N LEU A 532 13.96 -31.31 20.09
CA LEU A 532 12.52 -31.10 19.89
C LEU A 532 11.64 -32.32 20.22
N ARG A 533 12.22 -33.51 20.43
CA ARG A 533 11.48 -34.73 20.78
C ARG A 533 11.21 -34.83 22.29
N ARG A 534 11.94 -34.08 23.12
CA ARG A 534 11.71 -34.05 24.57
C ARG A 534 10.53 -33.14 24.92
N LYS A 535 9.49 -33.74 25.51
CA LYS A 535 8.38 -32.99 26.14
C LYS A 535 8.68 -32.54 27.59
N ASP A 536 9.89 -32.83 28.11
CA ASP A 536 10.27 -32.60 29.51
C ASP A 536 10.85 -31.20 29.78
N ASN A 537 9.95 -30.22 29.91
CA ASN A 537 9.66 -29.47 31.15
C ASN A 537 10.80 -29.01 32.11
N ASN A 538 12.08 -29.02 31.74
CA ASN A 538 13.18 -28.57 32.62
C ASN A 538 14.02 -27.40 32.10
N LEU A 539 13.63 -26.76 30.99
CA LEU A 539 14.10 -25.42 30.64
C LEU A 539 13.02 -24.41 31.05
N HIS A 540 13.25 -23.68 32.14
CA HIS A 540 12.23 -22.90 32.85
C HIS A 540 11.44 -21.98 31.90
N ASN A 541 10.11 -22.14 31.91
CA ASN A 541 9.14 -21.39 31.12
C ASN A 541 9.54 -21.12 29.65
N THR A 542 10.21 -22.07 29.00
CA THR A 542 10.70 -21.92 27.62
C THR A 542 9.99 -22.89 26.68
N ILE A 543 9.24 -22.34 25.73
CA ILE A 543 8.60 -23.08 24.62
C ILE A 543 9.50 -22.96 23.38
N ILE A 544 9.62 -24.03 22.61
CA ILE A 544 10.53 -24.10 21.46
C ILE A 544 9.74 -24.56 20.22
N THR A 545 9.85 -23.82 19.13
CA THR A 545 9.12 -24.04 17.87
C THR A 545 10.07 -23.97 16.68
N LEU A 546 10.14 -25.02 15.86
CA LEU A 546 10.73 -24.91 14.52
C LEU A 546 9.65 -24.37 13.57
N LYS A 547 9.93 -23.27 12.87
CA LYS A 547 9.03 -22.65 11.89
C LYS A 547 9.16 -23.33 10.53
N ASP A 548 8.17 -23.13 9.66
CA ASP A 548 8.18 -23.66 8.27
C ASP A 548 9.35 -23.11 7.43
N THR A 549 9.92 -21.97 7.83
CA THR A 549 11.15 -21.38 7.27
C THR A 549 12.44 -22.06 7.76
N ASN A 550 12.34 -23.17 8.49
CA ASN A 550 13.43 -23.88 9.19
C ASN A 550 14.19 -23.02 10.23
N ASN A 551 13.67 -21.84 10.57
CA ASN A 551 14.16 -21.02 11.68
C ASN A 551 13.59 -21.50 13.01
N LEU A 552 14.42 -21.45 14.05
CA LEU A 552 14.09 -21.92 15.39
C LEU A 552 13.71 -20.73 16.28
N GLU A 553 12.55 -20.82 16.91
CA GLU A 553 12.01 -19.85 17.87
C GLU A 553 12.03 -20.42 19.28
N TRP A 554 12.68 -19.72 20.22
CA TRP A 554 12.51 -19.95 21.65
C TRP A 554 11.67 -18.81 22.24
N LYS A 555 10.53 -19.15 22.86
CA LYS A 555 9.72 -18.24 23.67
C LYS A 555 10.01 -18.51 25.15
N CYS A 556 10.84 -17.67 25.75
CA CYS A 556 11.22 -17.73 27.17
C CYS A 556 10.39 -16.74 27.99
N VAL A 557 9.95 -17.12 29.19
CA VAL A 557 9.49 -16.18 30.21
C VAL A 557 10.61 -15.99 31.23
N LEU A 558 11.21 -14.79 31.27
CA LEU A 558 12.31 -14.46 32.18
C LEU A 558 11.76 -13.73 33.41
N PRO A 559 11.90 -14.28 34.62
CA PRO A 559 11.42 -13.62 35.83
C PRO A 559 12.22 -12.34 36.14
N SER A 560 11.75 -11.58 37.12
CA SER A 560 12.46 -10.42 37.68
C SER A 560 13.92 -10.76 37.99
N ARG A 561 14.86 -10.00 37.41
CA ARG A 561 16.31 -10.21 37.53
C ARG A 561 16.83 -11.60 37.10
N GLY A 562 16.07 -12.37 36.33
CA GLY A 562 16.40 -13.73 35.91
C GLY A 562 17.31 -13.81 34.67
N GLU A 563 17.87 -15.00 34.45
CA GLU A 563 18.62 -15.35 33.23
C GLU A 563 18.06 -16.62 32.56
N CYS A 564 18.35 -16.79 31.27
CA CYS A 564 18.17 -18.02 30.51
C CYS A 564 19.38 -18.28 29.61
N ARG A 565 19.64 -19.55 29.32
CA ARG A 565 20.72 -20.00 28.45
C ARG A 565 20.14 -20.93 27.39
N LEU A 566 20.37 -20.59 26.13
CA LEU A 566 19.84 -21.28 24.98
C LEU A 566 20.98 -21.99 24.25
N PRO A 567 21.24 -23.27 24.54
CA PRO A 567 22.23 -24.04 23.82
C PRO A 567 21.68 -24.44 22.45
N PHE A 568 22.53 -24.33 21.43
CA PHE A 568 22.17 -24.61 20.05
C PHE A 568 23.27 -25.41 19.38
N GLU A 569 22.90 -26.52 18.76
CA GLU A 569 23.83 -27.42 18.07
C GLU A 569 23.13 -28.13 16.91
N TYR A 570 23.76 -28.12 15.74
CA TYR A 570 23.37 -28.96 14.61
C TYR A 570 24.60 -29.62 13.96
N THR A 571 24.37 -30.72 13.23
CA THR A 571 25.34 -31.29 12.30
C THR A 571 24.89 -31.10 10.86
N ILE A 572 25.86 -31.01 9.95
CA ILE A 572 25.68 -31.11 8.50
C ILE A 572 26.53 -32.28 8.01
N GLU A 573 25.92 -33.20 7.27
CA GLU A 573 26.55 -34.39 6.69
C GLU A 573 26.46 -34.31 5.17
N TRP A 574 27.57 -34.49 4.45
CA TRP A 574 27.57 -34.56 2.98
C TRP A 574 28.66 -35.49 2.41
N PRO A 575 28.54 -35.94 1.15
CA PRO A 575 29.52 -36.82 0.52
C PRO A 575 30.91 -36.19 0.40
N PHE A 576 31.96 -36.97 0.65
CA PHE A 576 33.36 -36.51 0.61
C PHE A 576 33.83 -36.02 -0.78
N ASP A 577 33.14 -36.43 -1.86
CA ASP A 577 33.40 -35.98 -3.23
C ASP A 577 32.74 -34.64 -3.60
N LYS A 578 31.96 -34.03 -2.69
CA LYS A 578 31.28 -32.76 -2.90
C LYS A 578 31.87 -31.59 -2.08
N GLN A 579 32.01 -30.45 -2.74
CA GLN A 579 32.03 -29.15 -2.08
C GLN A 579 30.60 -28.66 -1.80
N VAL A 580 30.42 -27.88 -0.73
CA VAL A 580 29.13 -27.34 -0.29
C VAL A 580 29.33 -25.89 0.12
N ASP A 581 28.71 -24.98 -0.63
CA ASP A 581 28.64 -23.56 -0.31
C ASP A 581 27.42 -23.26 0.58
N PHE A 582 27.50 -22.16 1.32
CA PHE A 582 26.45 -21.69 2.21
C PHE A 582 25.97 -20.33 1.73
N GLN A 583 24.73 -20.26 1.27
CA GLN A 583 24.05 -19.01 0.89
C GLN A 583 22.95 -18.71 1.90
N GLU A 584 22.70 -17.41 2.11
CA GLU A 584 21.66 -16.91 3.01
C GLU A 584 20.64 -16.16 2.16
N GLU A 585 19.45 -16.74 2.02
CA GLU A 585 18.28 -16.09 1.40
C GLU A 585 17.46 -15.38 2.48
N LEU A 586 16.80 -14.27 2.12
CA LEU A 586 16.09 -13.34 3.02
C LEU A 586 14.60 -13.24 2.64
#